data_AF-A0A2E1ZDN6-F1
#
_entry.id   AF-A0A2E1ZDN6-F1
#
_cell.length_a   1.000
_cell.length_b   1.000
_cell.length_c   1.000
_cell.angle_alpha   90.00
_cell.angle_beta   90.00
_cell.angle_gamma   90.00
#
_symmetry.space_group_name_H-M   'P 1'
#
loop_
_entity.id
_entity.type
_entity.pdbx_description
1 polymer ?
#
loop_
_entity_poly.entity_id
_entity_poly.type
_entity_poly.pdbx_seq_one_letter_code
_entity_poly.pdbx_strand_id
1 'polypeptide(L)'
;MNKNIVFLTGFSGTGKTTAGRKVAGLLSWRFLDIDEEISLDIGQDIRQIFSNLGESTFRDLEHKKLLEVVVGDNLIISTGGGILTDPRNQPVMSELGTTICLEASADMIANRLKHDESSEIRPMLKEDLSRESISKLKASRQQLYSQADWTIHTDKLSPKAVANEIFRAIRLLDQSENTEILDIAPKELSSVVETKNGTYPIWVAQGNLEQAGIRLKKLINPSVGYVITDQGANRYAREVQKSMESSGIESHSFTMEPGEEHKKLSTVELIYKWLAERKAERGHAIVAVGGGVVGDLAGYVAATYLRGMPVVHVPTTLLAMMDSSIGGKTGVDLTQGKNLVGSFHQPQFVLVDTNTLQTLPKRIL
;
A
#
# COMPACT_ATOMS: atom_id res chain seq x y z
N MET A 1 23.79 -8.44 -3.70
CA MET A 1 23.37 -7.10 -4.14
C MET A 1 22.01 -7.30 -4.77
N ASN A 2 20.94 -6.87 -4.10
CA ASN A 2 19.61 -6.85 -4.72
C ASN A 2 19.70 -5.90 -5.92
N LYS A 3 19.35 -6.38 -7.11
CA LYS A 3 19.31 -5.55 -8.32
C LYS A 3 17.93 -4.90 -8.39
N ASN A 4 17.91 -3.59 -8.61
CA ASN A 4 16.74 -2.78 -8.84
C ASN A 4 16.28 -2.92 -10.30
N ILE A 5 15.61 -4.04 -10.61
CA ILE A 5 15.06 -4.31 -11.95
C ILE A 5 13.54 -4.40 -11.85
N VAL A 6 12.85 -3.69 -12.74
CA VAL A 6 11.39 -3.75 -12.86
C VAL A 6 11.02 -4.17 -14.27
N PHE A 7 10.32 -5.28 -14.39
CA PHE A 7 9.78 -5.78 -15.64
C PHE A 7 8.32 -5.34 -15.80
N LEU A 8 8.03 -4.57 -16.85
CA LEU A 8 6.68 -4.20 -17.23
C LEU A 8 6.14 -5.25 -18.20
N THR A 9 5.15 -6.01 -17.73
CA THR A 9 4.47 -7.07 -18.49
C THR A 9 3.02 -6.68 -18.81
N GLY A 10 2.33 -7.55 -19.56
CA GLY A 10 0.93 -7.37 -19.93
C GLY A 10 0.70 -7.31 -21.44
N PHE A 11 -0.57 -7.34 -21.82
CA PHE A 11 -0.97 -7.41 -23.23
C PHE A 11 -0.44 -6.21 -24.04
N SER A 12 -0.19 -6.39 -25.33
CA SER A 12 0.31 -5.30 -26.17
C SER A 12 -0.76 -4.20 -26.36
N GLY A 13 -0.37 -2.92 -26.30
CA GLY A 13 -1.33 -1.80 -26.25
C GLY A 13 -1.79 -1.41 -24.83
N THR A 14 -1.28 -2.04 -23.77
CA THR A 14 -1.55 -1.60 -22.38
C THR A 14 -0.73 -0.37 -21.97
N GLY A 15 0.30 0.01 -22.75
CA GLY A 15 1.08 1.23 -22.55
C GLY A 15 2.44 1.04 -21.87
N LYS A 16 3.01 -0.18 -21.90
CA LYS A 16 4.27 -0.55 -21.25
C LYS A 16 5.45 0.35 -21.64
N THR A 17 5.71 0.52 -22.93
CA THR A 17 6.80 1.35 -23.44
C THR A 17 6.63 2.83 -23.03
N THR A 18 5.44 3.38 -23.25
CA THR A 18 5.15 4.81 -22.96
C THR A 18 5.18 5.12 -21.47
N ALA A 19 4.61 4.27 -20.62
CA ALA A 19 4.64 4.43 -19.18
C ALA A 19 6.04 4.14 -18.61
N GLY A 20 6.71 3.12 -19.15
CA GLY A 20 8.07 2.71 -18.80
C GLY A 20 9.10 3.82 -18.97
N ARG A 21 9.12 4.49 -20.13
CA ARG A 21 9.99 5.66 -20.36
C ARG A 21 9.75 6.77 -19.35
N LYS A 22 8.48 7.02 -19.00
CA LYS A 22 8.11 8.07 -18.05
C LYS A 22 8.55 7.74 -16.63
N VAL A 23 8.30 6.52 -16.14
CA VAL A 23 8.70 6.12 -14.79
C VAL A 23 10.22 6.01 -14.65
N ALA A 24 10.92 5.56 -15.70
CA ALA A 24 12.38 5.59 -15.74
C ALA A 24 12.92 7.03 -15.56
N GLY A 25 12.30 8.01 -16.25
CA GLY A 25 12.62 9.42 -16.06
C GLY A 25 12.33 9.94 -14.64
N LEU A 26 11.26 9.48 -13.99
CA LEU A 26 10.95 9.84 -12.59
C LEU A 26 11.98 9.26 -11.62
N LEU A 27 12.47 8.04 -11.88
CA LEU A 27 13.43 7.33 -11.03
C LEU A 27 14.89 7.66 -11.33
N SER A 28 15.16 8.35 -12.44
CA SER A 28 16.51 8.46 -13.02
C SER A 28 17.14 7.08 -13.30
N TRP A 29 16.31 6.11 -13.69
CA TRP A 29 16.70 4.75 -14.06
C TRP A 29 16.80 4.61 -15.58
N ARG A 30 17.51 3.58 -16.04
CA ARG A 30 17.60 3.29 -17.48
C ARG A 30 16.34 2.55 -17.93
N PHE A 31 15.76 2.98 -19.05
CA PHE A 31 14.67 2.30 -19.72
C PHE A 31 15.20 1.43 -20.88
N LEU A 32 14.65 0.23 -21.03
CA LEU A 32 14.87 -0.68 -22.16
C LEU A 32 13.53 -1.28 -22.59
N ASP A 33 13.33 -1.46 -23.89
CA ASP A 33 12.20 -2.22 -24.43
C ASP A 33 12.75 -3.41 -25.23
N ILE A 34 12.43 -4.63 -24.81
CA ILE A 34 13.00 -5.85 -25.41
C ILE A 34 12.67 -5.95 -26.90
N ASP A 35 11.45 -5.55 -27.28
CA ASP A 35 10.97 -5.61 -28.65
C ASP A 35 11.72 -4.59 -29.54
N GLU A 36 12.01 -3.39 -29.01
CA GLU A 36 12.83 -2.37 -29.68
C GLU A 36 14.30 -2.82 -29.80
N GLU A 37 14.87 -3.41 -28.74
CA GLU A 37 16.27 -3.90 -28.73
C GLU A 37 16.48 -5.07 -29.71
N ILE A 38 15.53 -6.00 -29.81
CA ILE A 38 15.59 -7.09 -30.82
C ILE A 38 15.53 -6.52 -32.23
N SER A 39 14.64 -5.55 -32.47
CA SER A 39 14.50 -4.92 -33.79
C SER A 39 15.77 -4.18 -34.19
N LEU A 40 16.44 -3.51 -33.25
CA LEU A 40 17.72 -2.84 -33.45
C LEU A 40 18.85 -3.82 -33.79
N ASP A 41 18.94 -4.94 -33.07
CA ASP A 41 19.97 -5.97 -33.30
C ASP A 41 19.85 -6.65 -34.67
N ILE A 42 18.62 -6.92 -35.09
CA ILE A 42 18.35 -7.67 -36.33
C ILE A 42 18.25 -6.73 -37.54
N GLY A 43 17.95 -5.44 -37.31
CA GLY A 43 17.71 -4.47 -38.37
C GLY A 43 16.40 -4.73 -39.13
N GLN A 44 15.44 -5.42 -38.50
CA GLN A 44 14.13 -5.75 -39.06
C GLN A 44 13.04 -5.38 -38.05
N ASP A 45 11.85 -5.02 -38.55
CA ASP A 45 10.69 -4.86 -37.67
C ASP A 45 10.17 -6.22 -37.21
N ILE A 46 9.41 -6.25 -36.12
CA ILE A 46 8.89 -7.49 -35.52
C ILE A 46 8.02 -8.27 -36.52
N ARG A 47 7.27 -7.59 -37.39
CA ARG A 47 6.44 -8.26 -38.40
C ARG A 47 7.29 -9.05 -39.38
N GLN A 48 8.39 -8.46 -39.86
CA GLN A 48 9.37 -9.09 -40.74
C GLN A 48 10.05 -10.28 -40.04
N ILE A 49 10.39 -10.15 -38.75
CA ILE A 49 10.99 -11.23 -37.99
C ILE A 49 10.03 -12.43 -37.90
N PHE A 50 8.76 -12.18 -37.57
CA PHE A 50 7.74 -13.23 -37.52
C PHE A 50 7.49 -13.87 -38.90
N SER A 51 7.44 -13.09 -39.99
CA SER A 51 7.21 -13.63 -41.33
C SER A 51 8.40 -14.44 -41.85
N ASN A 52 9.62 -14.02 -41.55
CA ASN A 52 10.84 -14.61 -42.10
C ASN A 52 11.36 -15.79 -41.27
N LEU A 53 11.31 -15.66 -39.94
CA LEU A 53 11.94 -16.59 -38.99
C LEU A 53 10.94 -17.41 -38.18
N GLY A 54 9.67 -17.01 -38.17
CA GLY A 54 8.60 -17.67 -37.42
C GLY A 54 8.58 -17.31 -35.93
N GLU A 55 7.46 -17.64 -35.28
CA GLU A 55 7.23 -17.30 -33.87
C GLU A 55 8.20 -17.98 -32.91
N SER A 56 8.52 -19.27 -33.12
CA SER A 56 9.43 -20.00 -32.22
C SER A 56 10.79 -19.32 -32.12
N THR A 57 11.35 -18.92 -33.26
CA THR A 57 12.63 -18.20 -33.33
C THR A 57 12.54 -16.84 -32.65
N PHE A 58 11.42 -16.13 -32.80
CA PHE A 58 11.21 -14.88 -32.08
C PHE A 58 11.18 -15.07 -30.56
N ARG A 59 10.57 -16.15 -30.05
CA ARG A 59 10.61 -16.48 -28.61
C ARG A 59 12.02 -16.78 -28.12
N ASP A 60 12.83 -17.48 -28.91
CA ASP A 60 14.25 -17.70 -28.59
C ASP A 60 15.04 -16.38 -28.54
N LEU A 61 14.73 -15.43 -29.44
CA LEU A 61 15.32 -14.10 -29.44
C LEU A 61 14.88 -13.26 -28.22
N GLU A 62 13.60 -13.29 -27.84
CA GLU A 62 13.10 -12.67 -26.60
C GLU A 62 13.82 -13.21 -25.38
N HIS A 63 13.93 -14.54 -25.27
CA HIS A 63 14.63 -15.17 -24.14
C HIS A 63 16.10 -14.77 -24.08
N LYS A 64 16.80 -14.82 -25.22
CA LYS A 64 18.21 -14.42 -25.31
C LYS A 64 18.39 -12.95 -24.93
N LYS A 65 17.55 -12.06 -25.46
CA LYS A 65 17.62 -10.62 -25.17
C LYS A 65 17.34 -10.33 -23.70
N LEU A 66 16.35 -11.01 -23.10
CA LEU A 66 16.06 -10.91 -21.67
C LEU A 66 17.31 -11.18 -20.82
N LEU A 67 18.06 -12.25 -21.13
CA LEU A 67 19.30 -12.59 -20.41
C LEU A 67 20.43 -11.55 -20.61
N GLU A 68 20.48 -10.89 -21.77
CA GLU A 68 21.47 -9.84 -22.04
C GLU A 68 21.16 -8.52 -21.32
N VAL A 69 19.89 -8.12 -21.24
CA VAL A 69 19.50 -6.82 -20.66
C VAL A 69 19.55 -6.78 -19.13
N VAL A 70 19.47 -7.93 -18.46
CA VAL A 70 19.47 -8.03 -16.99
C VAL A 70 20.87 -7.95 -16.35
N VAL A 71 21.91 -7.67 -17.14
CA VAL A 71 23.29 -7.56 -16.64
C VAL A 71 23.50 -6.32 -15.74
N GLY A 72 22.65 -5.30 -15.83
CA GLY A 72 22.74 -4.06 -15.06
C GLY A 72 21.97 -4.00 -13.74
N ASP A 73 21.81 -2.76 -13.25
CA ASP A 73 21.05 -2.36 -12.05
C ASP A 73 20.31 -1.03 -12.34
N ASN A 74 19.23 -0.73 -11.61
CA ASN A 74 18.35 0.43 -11.83
C ASN A 74 17.75 0.46 -13.24
N LEU A 75 16.99 -0.59 -13.58
CA LEU A 75 16.43 -0.82 -14.91
C LEU A 75 14.90 -0.90 -14.89
N ILE A 76 14.26 -0.22 -15.83
CA ILE A 76 12.86 -0.42 -16.22
C ILE A 76 12.84 -1.12 -17.57
N ILE A 77 12.36 -2.35 -17.61
CA ILE A 77 12.36 -3.20 -18.81
C ILE A 77 10.91 -3.41 -19.26
N SER A 78 10.55 -2.86 -20.42
CA SER A 78 9.29 -3.20 -21.11
C SER A 78 9.48 -4.51 -21.88
N THR A 79 8.57 -5.45 -21.69
CA THR A 79 8.64 -6.76 -22.36
C THR A 79 7.59 -6.90 -23.45
N GLY A 80 7.84 -7.75 -24.44
CA GLY A 80 6.83 -8.14 -25.42
C GLY A 80 5.60 -8.77 -24.76
N GLY A 81 4.42 -8.58 -25.37
CA GLY A 81 3.16 -9.14 -24.85
C GLY A 81 3.09 -10.68 -24.91
N GLY A 82 4.09 -11.34 -25.50
CA GLY A 82 4.21 -12.79 -25.57
C GLY A 82 5.31 -13.36 -24.68
N ILE A 83 6.14 -12.54 -24.02
CA ILE A 83 7.38 -13.01 -23.39
C ILE A 83 7.14 -14.13 -22.36
N LEU A 84 6.04 -14.05 -21.60
CA LEU A 84 5.70 -15.01 -20.54
C LEU A 84 5.11 -16.31 -21.09
N THR A 85 4.79 -16.38 -22.39
CA THR A 85 4.34 -17.64 -23.02
C THR A 85 5.47 -18.65 -23.16
N ASP A 86 6.71 -18.17 -23.11
CA ASP A 86 7.88 -19.00 -22.99
C ASP A 86 8.16 -19.29 -21.49
N PRO A 87 8.05 -20.55 -21.05
CA PRO A 87 8.20 -20.91 -19.64
C PRO A 87 9.60 -20.63 -19.08
N ARG A 88 10.61 -20.40 -19.93
CA ARG A 88 11.97 -20.05 -19.50
C ARG A 88 12.07 -18.65 -18.89
N ASN A 89 11.17 -17.73 -19.26
CA ASN A 89 11.33 -16.31 -18.92
C ASN A 89 10.80 -15.96 -17.52
N GLN A 90 9.74 -16.61 -17.05
CA GLN A 90 9.14 -16.29 -15.76
C GLN A 90 10.11 -16.51 -14.57
N PRO A 91 10.89 -17.60 -14.49
CA PRO A 91 11.85 -17.79 -13.40
C PRO A 91 12.94 -16.71 -13.41
N VAL A 92 13.46 -16.37 -14.59
CA VAL A 92 14.48 -15.31 -14.75
C VAL A 92 13.96 -13.97 -14.25
N MET A 93 12.73 -13.61 -14.63
CA MET A 93 12.14 -12.33 -14.24
C MET A 93 11.85 -12.27 -12.75
N SER A 94 11.30 -13.34 -12.17
CA SER A 94 10.95 -13.39 -10.73
C SER A 94 12.17 -13.49 -9.81
N GLU A 95 13.28 -14.08 -10.26
CA GLU A 95 14.53 -14.14 -9.49
C GLU A 95 15.28 -12.80 -9.51
N LEU A 96 15.23 -12.07 -10.64
CA LEU A 96 16.09 -10.90 -10.87
C LEU A 96 15.44 -9.55 -10.58
N GLY A 97 14.11 -9.48 -10.46
CA GLY A 97 13.43 -8.21 -10.26
C GLY A 97 11.93 -8.32 -10.03
N THR A 98 11.31 -7.15 -9.90
CA THR A 98 9.88 -7.01 -9.67
C THR A 98 9.11 -7.01 -10.99
N THR A 99 8.02 -7.75 -11.05
CA THR A 99 7.15 -7.84 -12.22
C THR A 99 5.87 -7.02 -12.00
N ILE A 100 5.60 -6.07 -12.88
CA ILE A 100 4.39 -5.22 -12.85
C ILE A 100 3.61 -5.44 -14.14
N CYS A 101 2.41 -5.98 -14.02
CA CYS A 101 1.50 -6.18 -15.15
C CYS A 101 0.65 -4.94 -15.41
N LEU A 102 0.73 -4.39 -16.63
CA LEU A 102 -0.21 -3.37 -17.10
C LEU A 102 -1.40 -4.03 -17.80
N GLU A 103 -2.59 -3.78 -17.28
CA GLU A 103 -3.84 -4.41 -17.68
C GLU A 103 -4.79 -3.38 -18.34
N ALA A 104 -5.54 -3.80 -19.36
CA ALA A 104 -6.53 -2.97 -20.05
C ALA A 104 -7.70 -3.81 -20.58
N SER A 105 -8.88 -3.21 -20.75
CA SER A 105 -9.99 -3.86 -21.46
C SER A 105 -9.64 -4.11 -22.93
N ALA A 106 -10.26 -5.14 -23.51
CA ALA A 106 -10.12 -5.44 -24.94
C ALA A 106 -10.53 -4.26 -25.83
N ASP A 107 -11.56 -3.50 -25.43
CA ASP A 107 -12.00 -2.29 -26.13
C ASP A 107 -10.92 -1.21 -26.12
N MET A 108 -10.29 -0.97 -24.96
CA MET A 108 -9.23 0.03 -24.84
C MET A 108 -7.98 -0.37 -25.63
N ILE A 109 -7.62 -1.66 -25.57
CA ILE A 109 -6.52 -2.22 -26.36
C ILE A 109 -6.81 -2.00 -27.85
N ALA A 110 -7.98 -2.43 -28.35
CA ALA A 110 -8.35 -2.25 -29.75
C ALA A 110 -8.27 -0.78 -30.19
N ASN A 111 -8.76 0.14 -29.35
CA ASN A 111 -8.70 1.58 -29.64
C ASN A 111 -7.27 2.10 -29.72
N ARG A 112 -6.39 1.72 -28.78
CA ARG A 112 -4.98 2.13 -28.79
C ARG A 112 -4.24 1.60 -30.01
N LEU A 113 -4.45 0.32 -30.35
CA LEU A 113 -3.78 -0.33 -31.48
C LEU A 113 -4.22 0.20 -32.84
N LYS A 114 -5.46 0.67 -32.97
CA LYS A 114 -5.95 1.32 -34.21
C LYS A 114 -5.26 2.65 -34.51
N HIS A 115 -4.82 3.36 -33.48
CA HIS A 115 -4.19 4.69 -33.61
C HIS A 115 -2.66 4.61 -33.62
N ASP A 116 -2.10 3.41 -33.53
CA ASP A 116 -0.65 3.18 -33.54
C ASP A 116 -0.23 2.61 -34.91
N GLU A 117 0.27 3.50 -35.79
CA GLU A 117 0.75 3.16 -37.13
C GLU A 117 1.94 2.18 -37.09
N SER A 118 2.62 2.06 -35.95
CA SER A 118 3.77 1.19 -35.71
C SER A 118 3.41 -0.27 -35.37
N SER A 119 2.12 -0.59 -35.19
CA SER A 119 1.66 -1.75 -34.40
C SER A 119 2.29 -3.11 -34.75
N GLU A 120 3.29 -3.47 -33.93
CA GLU A 120 4.03 -4.73 -33.76
C GLU A 120 3.17 -5.99 -33.53
N ILE A 121 1.85 -5.83 -33.37
CA ILE A 121 0.93 -6.84 -32.83
C ILE A 121 0.15 -7.57 -33.91
N ARG A 122 0.15 -7.04 -35.13
CA ARG A 122 -0.61 -7.57 -36.27
C ARG A 122 -0.36 -9.06 -36.57
N PRO A 123 0.87 -9.62 -36.43
CA PRO A 123 1.12 -11.04 -36.74
C PRO A 123 0.35 -12.00 -35.81
N MET A 124 0.28 -11.68 -34.51
CA MET A 124 -0.29 -12.57 -33.49
C MET A 124 -1.82 -12.60 -33.49
N LEU A 125 -2.44 -11.49 -33.88
CA LEU A 125 -3.89 -11.38 -34.05
C LEU A 125 -4.34 -11.75 -35.48
N LYS A 126 -3.42 -12.19 -36.36
CA LYS A 126 -3.69 -12.42 -37.79
C LYS A 126 -4.41 -11.24 -38.45
N GLU A 127 -3.99 -10.02 -38.09
CA GLU A 127 -4.60 -8.75 -38.50
C GLU A 127 -6.04 -8.50 -37.99
N ASP A 128 -6.65 -9.42 -37.24
CA ASP A 128 -7.97 -9.25 -36.64
C ASP A 128 -7.90 -8.51 -35.30
N LEU A 129 -8.09 -7.19 -35.36
CA LEU A 129 -8.20 -6.30 -34.20
C LEU A 129 -9.63 -6.27 -33.61
N SER A 130 -10.47 -7.26 -33.90
CA SER A 130 -11.78 -7.39 -33.27
C SER A 130 -11.64 -7.57 -31.76
N ARG A 131 -12.63 -7.04 -31.04
CA ARG A 131 -12.74 -7.22 -29.59
C ARG A 131 -12.71 -8.70 -29.21
N GLU A 132 -13.32 -9.57 -30.01
CA GLU A 132 -13.40 -11.00 -29.77
C GLU A 132 -12.02 -11.67 -29.85
N SER A 133 -11.25 -11.40 -30.92
CA SER A 133 -9.92 -11.95 -31.09
C SER A 133 -8.93 -11.46 -30.01
N ILE A 134 -8.98 -10.17 -29.68
CA ILE A 134 -8.19 -9.61 -28.56
C ILE A 134 -8.59 -10.28 -27.24
N SER A 135 -9.89 -10.40 -26.96
CA SER A 135 -10.38 -11.02 -25.72
C SER A 135 -9.94 -12.47 -25.62
N LYS A 136 -10.00 -13.23 -26.71
CA LYS A 136 -9.58 -14.64 -26.75
C LYS A 136 -8.08 -14.82 -26.50
N LEU A 137 -7.24 -14.03 -27.18
CA LEU A 137 -5.79 -14.11 -26.99
C LEU A 137 -5.36 -13.60 -25.61
N LYS A 138 -6.03 -12.57 -25.09
CA LYS A 138 -5.79 -12.09 -23.73
C LYS A 138 -6.18 -13.14 -22.70
N ALA A 139 -7.34 -13.77 -22.85
CA ALA A 139 -7.80 -14.82 -21.95
C ALA A 139 -6.83 -16.01 -21.89
N SER A 140 -6.22 -16.41 -23.01
CA SER A 140 -5.22 -17.49 -23.02
C SER A 140 -3.91 -17.12 -22.30
N ARG A 141 -3.61 -15.83 -22.14
CA ARG A 141 -2.40 -15.33 -21.45
C ARG A 141 -2.67 -14.84 -20.02
N GLN A 142 -3.93 -14.70 -19.62
CA GLN A 142 -4.30 -14.08 -18.34
C GLN A 142 -3.67 -14.78 -17.13
N GLN A 143 -3.59 -16.12 -17.16
CA GLN A 143 -2.97 -16.90 -16.09
C GLN A 143 -1.48 -16.59 -15.91
N LEU A 144 -0.79 -16.19 -16.98
CA LEU A 144 0.62 -15.80 -16.94
C LEU A 144 0.76 -14.38 -16.39
N TYR A 145 -0.10 -13.45 -16.83
CA TYR A 145 -0.12 -12.08 -16.35
C TYR A 145 -0.49 -11.97 -14.87
N SER A 146 -1.38 -12.83 -14.37
CA SER A 146 -1.82 -12.81 -12.96
C SER A 146 -0.73 -13.22 -11.96
N GLN A 147 0.42 -13.69 -12.43
CA GLN A 147 1.57 -14.04 -11.59
C GLN A 147 2.47 -12.84 -11.26
N ALA A 148 2.17 -11.66 -11.82
CA ALA A 148 2.93 -10.45 -11.53
C ALA A 148 2.79 -10.02 -10.07
N ASP A 149 3.86 -9.43 -9.51
CA ASP A 149 3.89 -8.90 -8.14
C ASP A 149 2.87 -7.77 -7.93
N TRP A 150 2.59 -7.01 -9.00
CA TRP A 150 1.59 -5.95 -9.00
C TRP A 150 0.85 -5.85 -10.33
N THR A 151 -0.42 -5.45 -10.29
CA THR A 151 -1.23 -5.20 -11.49
C THR A 151 -1.81 -3.80 -11.50
N ILE A 152 -1.67 -3.08 -12.62
CA ILE A 152 -2.19 -1.73 -12.81
C ILE A 152 -3.20 -1.72 -13.95
N HIS A 153 -4.46 -1.37 -13.65
CA HIS A 153 -5.50 -1.18 -14.66
C HIS A 153 -5.37 0.19 -15.33
N THR A 154 -5.18 0.20 -16.66
CA THR A 154 -4.78 1.40 -17.42
C THR A 154 -5.92 2.07 -18.19
N ASP A 155 -7.14 1.54 -18.16
CA ASP A 155 -8.27 1.99 -19.02
C ASP A 155 -8.58 3.48 -18.94
N LYS A 156 -8.52 4.06 -17.73
CA LYS A 156 -8.89 5.46 -17.47
C LYS A 156 -7.69 6.34 -17.12
N LEU A 157 -6.48 5.83 -17.31
CA LEU A 157 -5.26 6.48 -16.87
C LEU A 157 -4.50 7.06 -18.07
N SER A 158 -4.01 8.30 -17.90
CA SER A 158 -3.03 8.86 -18.82
C SER A 158 -1.68 8.14 -18.64
N PRO A 159 -0.78 8.14 -19.64
CA PRO A 159 0.54 7.53 -19.49
C PRO A 159 1.35 8.08 -18.30
N LYS A 160 1.14 9.35 -17.93
CA LYS A 160 1.75 9.94 -16.73
C LYS A 160 1.15 9.36 -15.44
N ALA A 161 -0.17 9.16 -15.39
CA ALA A 161 -0.82 8.53 -14.25
C ALA A 161 -0.39 7.06 -14.09
N VAL A 162 -0.29 6.30 -15.20
CA VAL A 162 0.25 4.93 -15.16
C VAL A 162 1.69 4.93 -14.64
N ALA A 163 2.55 5.85 -15.12
CA ALA A 163 3.92 5.97 -14.61
C ALA A 163 4.00 6.29 -13.11
N ASN A 164 3.09 7.13 -12.60
CA ASN A 164 2.98 7.41 -11.17
C ASN A 164 2.53 6.17 -10.37
N GLU A 165 1.60 5.37 -10.90
CA GLU A 165 1.19 4.12 -10.26
C GLU A 165 2.32 3.08 -10.28
N ILE A 166 3.11 3.00 -11.36
CA ILE A 166 4.31 2.16 -11.40
C ILE A 166 5.32 2.64 -10.35
N PHE A 167 5.60 3.95 -10.28
CA PHE A 167 6.49 4.52 -9.26
C PHE A 167 6.00 4.18 -7.84
N ARG A 168 4.69 4.28 -7.60
CA ARG A 168 4.08 3.93 -6.32
C ARG A 168 4.21 2.43 -6.02
N ALA A 169 3.96 1.56 -6.99
CA ALA A 169 4.13 0.12 -6.85
C ALA A 169 5.58 -0.24 -6.52
N ILE A 170 6.56 0.33 -7.24
CA ILE A 170 7.98 0.17 -6.96
C ILE A 170 8.27 0.61 -5.52
N ARG A 171 7.82 1.80 -5.10
CA ARG A 171 8.04 2.28 -3.72
C ARG A 171 7.43 1.36 -2.68
N LEU A 172 6.23 0.84 -2.89
CA LEU A 172 5.57 -0.06 -1.94
C LEU A 172 6.27 -1.44 -1.88
N LEU A 173 6.77 -1.92 -3.02
CA LEU A 173 7.48 -3.20 -3.11
C LEU A 173 8.93 -3.09 -2.62
N ASP A 174 9.59 -1.94 -2.83
CA ASP A 174 10.92 -1.57 -2.35
C ASP A 174 10.91 -1.20 -0.85
N GLN A 175 9.79 -0.66 -0.35
CA GLN A 175 9.58 -0.45 1.07
C GLN A 175 9.62 -1.75 1.88
N SER A 176 9.59 -2.94 1.25
CA SER A 176 9.97 -4.22 1.86
C SER A 176 11.35 -4.23 2.53
N GLU A 177 12.22 -3.26 2.25
CA GLU A 177 13.48 -3.04 2.96
C GLU A 177 13.39 -2.15 4.21
N ASN A 178 12.23 -1.56 4.56
CA ASN A 178 11.96 -1.05 5.93
C ASN A 178 11.54 -2.22 6.83
N THR A 179 12.51 -3.10 7.08
CA THR A 179 12.33 -4.46 7.58
C THR A 179 11.58 -4.52 8.91
N GLU A 180 11.77 -3.56 9.82
CA GLU A 180 11.17 -3.63 11.16
C GLU A 180 9.65 -3.40 11.21
N ILE A 181 9.08 -2.57 10.33
CA ILE A 181 7.62 -2.30 10.31
C ILE A 181 6.87 -3.37 9.50
N LEU A 182 7.50 -3.87 8.43
CA LEU A 182 6.90 -4.89 7.55
C LEU A 182 7.03 -6.32 8.08
N ASP A 183 8.00 -6.61 8.93
CA ASP A 183 8.08 -7.90 9.65
C ASP A 183 6.94 -8.08 10.68
N ILE A 184 6.16 -7.02 10.93
CA ILE A 184 5.01 -7.04 11.82
C ILE A 184 3.74 -7.22 10.99
N ALA A 185 3.45 -8.49 10.67
CA ALA A 185 2.27 -8.93 9.93
C ALA A 185 2.10 -8.26 8.54
N PRO A 186 3.01 -8.54 7.58
CA PRO A 186 3.01 -7.89 6.26
C PRO A 186 1.74 -8.15 5.45
N LYS A 187 1.05 -9.28 5.69
CA LYS A 187 -0.23 -9.63 5.04
C LYS A 187 -1.41 -8.77 5.49
N GLU A 188 -1.31 -8.14 6.66
CA GLU A 188 -2.38 -7.32 7.27
C GLU A 188 -2.06 -5.81 7.21
N LEU A 189 -0.85 -5.45 6.77
CA LEU A 189 -0.45 -4.07 6.62
C LEU A 189 -1.24 -3.47 5.45
N SER A 190 -2.13 -2.54 5.76
CA SER A 190 -3.01 -1.93 4.76
C SER A 190 -2.33 -0.73 4.10
N SER A 191 -1.65 0.10 4.89
CA SER A 191 -0.96 1.29 4.39
C SER A 191 0.09 1.76 5.38
N VAL A 192 1.05 2.55 4.90
CA VAL A 192 1.97 3.33 5.73
C VAL A 192 1.66 4.80 5.49
N VAL A 193 1.42 5.56 6.55
CA VAL A 193 1.16 7.00 6.45
C VAL A 193 2.48 7.73 6.57
N GLU A 194 2.84 8.45 5.52
CA GLU A 194 4.00 9.34 5.50
C GLU A 194 3.53 10.79 5.69
N THR A 195 4.00 11.42 6.78
CA THR A 195 3.77 12.84 7.05
C THR A 195 5.10 13.58 7.16
N LYS A 196 5.06 14.91 7.15
CA LYS A 196 6.27 15.72 7.42
C LYS A 196 6.89 15.46 8.80
N ASN A 197 6.10 14.93 9.74
CA ASN A 197 6.47 14.79 11.14
C ASN A 197 6.68 13.33 11.55
N GLY A 198 6.72 12.39 10.60
CA GLY A 198 6.96 10.98 10.87
C GLY A 198 6.13 10.05 9.99
N THR A 199 6.47 8.76 10.10
CA THR A 199 5.88 7.66 9.36
C THR A 199 5.34 6.63 10.31
N TYR A 200 4.14 6.10 10.07
CA TYR A 200 3.55 5.06 10.91
C TYR A 200 2.65 4.10 10.12
N PRO A 201 2.59 2.81 10.50
CA PRO A 201 1.76 1.82 9.83
C PRO A 201 0.29 1.91 10.23
N ILE A 202 -0.57 1.47 9.31
CA ILE A 202 -1.99 1.19 9.52
C ILE A 202 -2.25 -0.27 9.14
N TRP A 203 -2.75 -1.04 10.10
CA TRP A 203 -3.23 -2.40 9.87
C TRP A 203 -4.76 -2.43 9.84
N VAL A 204 -5.33 -3.07 8.83
CA VAL A 204 -6.78 -3.21 8.67
C VAL A 204 -7.08 -4.69 8.46
N ALA A 205 -7.76 -5.30 9.43
CA ALA A 205 -8.15 -6.70 9.36
C ALA A 205 -9.43 -6.96 10.18
N GLN A 206 -9.98 -8.17 10.10
CA GLN A 206 -10.97 -8.67 11.06
C GLN A 206 -10.24 -9.34 12.24
N GLY A 207 -10.69 -9.10 13.47
CA GLY A 207 -10.07 -9.69 14.67
C GLY A 207 -8.73 -9.05 15.03
N ASN A 208 -8.47 -7.85 14.51
CA ASN A 208 -7.19 -7.18 14.63
C ASN A 208 -6.86 -6.73 16.06
N LEU A 209 -7.86 -6.60 16.94
CA LEU A 209 -7.66 -6.21 18.34
C LEU A 209 -6.78 -7.21 19.11
N GLU A 210 -6.84 -8.50 18.77
CA GLU A 210 -6.04 -9.55 19.41
C GLU A 210 -4.53 -9.38 19.17
N GLN A 211 -4.15 -8.64 18.12
CA GLN A 211 -2.77 -8.36 17.75
C GLN A 211 -2.20 -7.09 18.42
N ALA A 212 -3.01 -6.35 19.18
CA ALA A 212 -2.61 -5.06 19.76
C ALA A 212 -1.35 -5.15 20.65
N GLY A 213 -1.32 -6.12 21.57
CA GLY A 213 -0.20 -6.33 22.48
C GLY A 213 1.09 -6.73 21.78
N ILE A 214 1.02 -7.63 20.79
CA ILE A 214 2.18 -8.06 20.00
C ILE A 214 2.76 -6.85 19.24
N ARG A 215 1.91 -6.03 18.63
CA ARG A 215 2.33 -4.82 17.90
C ARG A 215 2.92 -3.76 18.82
N LEU A 216 2.29 -3.50 19.97
CA LEU A 216 2.84 -2.62 21.01
C LEU A 216 4.22 -3.10 21.47
N LYS A 217 4.36 -4.40 21.73
CA LYS A 217 5.62 -4.98 22.22
C LYS A 217 6.74 -4.84 21.20
N LYS A 218 6.45 -5.03 19.92
CA LYS A 218 7.46 -4.95 18.85
C LYS A 218 7.84 -3.51 18.47
N LEU A 219 6.86 -2.61 18.35
CA LEU A 219 7.11 -1.24 17.87
C LEU A 219 7.54 -0.25 18.96
N ILE A 220 7.04 -0.43 20.18
CA ILE A 220 7.23 0.54 21.27
C ILE A 220 7.92 -0.13 22.47
N ASN A 221 7.65 -1.42 22.69
CA ASN A 221 8.10 -2.22 23.82
C ASN A 221 7.83 -1.58 25.21
N PRO A 222 6.61 -1.07 25.50
CA PRO A 222 6.33 -0.44 26.77
C PRO A 222 6.20 -1.48 27.89
N SER A 223 6.57 -1.10 29.11
CA SER A 223 6.27 -1.87 30.33
C SER A 223 4.79 -1.76 30.73
N VAL A 224 4.18 -0.59 30.51
CA VAL A 224 2.79 -0.27 30.87
C VAL A 224 2.09 0.45 29.71
N GLY A 225 0.82 0.13 29.47
CA GLY A 225 -0.05 0.89 28.58
C GLY A 225 -1.34 1.36 29.24
N TYR A 226 -1.72 2.59 28.92
CA TYR A 226 -2.89 3.27 29.45
C TYR A 226 -3.94 3.42 28.36
N VAL A 227 -4.99 2.60 28.46
CA VAL A 227 -6.13 2.62 27.56
C VAL A 227 -7.06 3.78 27.94
N ILE A 228 -7.34 4.66 27.00
CA ILE A 228 -8.34 5.72 27.13
C ILE A 228 -9.49 5.35 26.20
N THR A 229 -10.70 5.27 26.75
CA THR A 229 -11.89 4.83 26.02
C THR A 229 -13.16 5.53 26.53
N ASP A 230 -14.27 5.37 25.82
CA ASP A 230 -15.60 5.76 26.28
C ASP A 230 -16.46 4.53 26.63
N GLN A 231 -17.62 4.75 27.25
CA GLN A 231 -18.53 3.66 27.62
C GLN A 231 -18.99 2.81 26.41
N GLY A 232 -19.11 3.41 25.22
CA GLY A 232 -19.56 2.72 24.01
C GLY A 232 -18.50 1.79 23.42
N ALA A 233 -17.22 2.10 23.61
CA ALA A 233 -16.07 1.32 23.15
C ALA A 233 -15.44 0.43 24.24
N ASN A 234 -15.93 0.45 25.47
CA ASN A 234 -15.36 -0.27 26.62
C ASN A 234 -15.15 -1.78 26.38
N ARG A 235 -16.04 -2.44 25.63
CA ARG A 235 -15.86 -3.85 25.24
C ARG A 235 -14.57 -4.08 24.44
N TYR A 236 -14.26 -3.19 23.50
CA TYR A 236 -13.08 -3.25 22.66
C TYR A 236 -11.82 -2.88 23.44
N ALA A 237 -11.93 -1.92 24.36
CA ALA A 237 -10.85 -1.58 25.29
C ALA A 237 -10.43 -2.81 26.11
N ARG A 238 -11.39 -3.59 26.61
CA ARG A 238 -11.09 -4.85 27.33
C ARG A 238 -10.40 -5.90 26.46
N GLU A 239 -10.76 -6.02 25.19
CA GLU A 239 -10.08 -6.93 24.26
C GLU A 239 -8.62 -6.50 24.02
N VAL A 240 -8.39 -5.20 23.82
CA VAL A 240 -7.05 -4.63 23.69
C VAL A 240 -6.21 -4.84 24.95
N GLN A 241 -6.79 -4.62 26.14
CA GLN A 241 -6.12 -4.88 27.43
C GLN A 241 -5.68 -6.34 27.56
N LYS A 242 -6.56 -7.29 27.24
CA LYS A 242 -6.22 -8.73 27.27
C LYS A 242 -5.07 -9.06 26.33
N SER A 243 -5.05 -8.49 25.13
CA SER A 243 -3.95 -8.67 24.17
C SER A 243 -2.63 -8.12 24.72
N MET A 244 -2.65 -6.94 25.34
CA MET A 244 -1.49 -6.33 26.00
C MET A 244 -0.94 -7.18 27.14
N GLU A 245 -1.82 -7.62 28.05
CA GLU A 245 -1.46 -8.44 29.20
C GLU A 245 -0.87 -9.79 28.77
N SER A 246 -1.46 -10.42 27.74
CA SER A 246 -0.94 -11.66 27.15
C SER A 246 0.44 -11.49 26.52
N SER A 247 0.81 -10.25 26.18
CA SER A 247 2.12 -9.87 25.65
C SER A 247 3.09 -9.36 26.73
N GLY A 248 2.72 -9.48 28.00
CA GLY A 248 3.54 -9.05 29.15
C GLY A 248 3.60 -7.54 29.34
N ILE A 249 2.60 -6.79 28.86
CA ILE A 249 2.47 -5.35 29.05
C ILE A 249 1.39 -5.11 30.11
N GLU A 250 1.75 -4.45 31.22
CA GLU A 250 0.76 -4.08 32.24
C GLU A 250 -0.27 -3.10 31.64
N SER A 251 -1.56 -3.29 31.91
CA SER A 251 -2.61 -2.50 31.29
C SER A 251 -3.51 -1.81 32.33
N HIS A 252 -3.84 -0.53 32.09
CA HIS A 252 -4.81 0.24 32.85
C HIS A 252 -5.82 0.87 31.91
N SER A 253 -7.08 1.02 32.34
CA SER A 253 -8.12 1.64 31.52
C SER A 253 -8.79 2.81 32.23
N PHE A 254 -8.96 3.91 31.50
CA PHE A 254 -9.77 5.08 31.87
C PHE A 254 -10.97 5.15 30.93
N THR A 255 -12.17 5.03 31.48
CA THR A 255 -13.43 5.11 30.73
C THR A 255 -14.13 6.43 31.02
N MET A 256 -14.42 7.20 29.98
CA MET A 256 -15.21 8.42 30.05
C MET A 256 -16.64 8.23 29.54
N GLU A 257 -17.49 9.21 29.81
CA GLU A 257 -18.79 9.33 29.17
C GLU A 257 -18.61 9.60 27.66
N PRO A 258 -19.44 8.99 26.79
CA PRO A 258 -19.39 9.26 25.35
C PRO A 258 -19.92 10.67 25.03
N GLY A 259 -19.57 11.21 23.86
CA GLY A 259 -20.11 12.47 23.33
C GLY A 259 -19.09 13.60 23.19
N GLU A 260 -19.32 14.49 22.22
CA GLU A 260 -18.44 15.63 21.90
C GLU A 260 -18.32 16.62 23.07
N GLU A 261 -19.34 16.72 23.93
CA GLU A 261 -19.35 17.58 25.11
C GLU A 261 -18.31 17.18 26.17
N HIS A 262 -17.73 15.98 26.05
CA HIS A 262 -16.63 15.48 26.87
C HIS A 262 -15.26 15.78 26.26
N LYS A 263 -15.20 16.31 25.03
CA LYS A 263 -13.99 16.72 24.33
C LYS A 263 -13.48 18.08 24.78
N LYS A 264 -13.11 18.20 26.06
CA LYS A 264 -12.75 19.47 26.72
C LYS A 264 -11.57 19.33 27.67
N LEU A 265 -10.95 20.46 28.02
CA LEU A 265 -9.77 20.50 28.92
C LEU A 265 -10.03 19.91 30.31
N SER A 266 -11.25 19.97 30.83
CA SER A 266 -11.55 19.35 32.13
C SER A 266 -11.49 17.82 32.08
N THR A 267 -11.86 17.20 30.96
CA THR A 267 -11.68 15.75 30.77
C THR A 267 -10.21 15.38 30.68
N VAL A 268 -9.41 16.21 29.98
CA VAL A 268 -7.95 16.06 29.91
C VAL A 268 -7.32 16.14 31.31
N GLU A 269 -7.76 17.07 32.15
CA GLU A 269 -7.28 17.19 33.53
C GLU A 269 -7.58 15.93 34.36
N LEU A 270 -8.76 15.32 34.20
CA LEU A 270 -9.09 14.05 34.87
C LEU A 270 -8.15 12.93 34.44
N ILE A 271 -7.84 12.84 33.13
CA ILE A 271 -6.90 11.84 32.61
C ILE A 271 -5.49 12.08 33.16
N TYR A 272 -5.03 13.33 33.27
CA TYR A 272 -3.72 13.63 33.87
C TYR A 272 -3.63 13.23 35.33
N LYS A 273 -4.67 13.48 36.13
CA LYS A 273 -4.73 13.05 37.53
C LYS A 273 -4.64 11.53 37.62
N TRP A 274 -5.43 10.84 36.81
CA TRP A 274 -5.44 9.38 36.74
C TRP A 274 -4.08 8.78 36.32
N LEU A 275 -3.39 9.38 35.34
CA LEU A 275 -2.03 9.00 34.92
C LEU A 275 -1.01 9.25 36.04
N ALA A 276 -1.11 10.39 36.74
CA ALA A 276 -0.21 10.75 37.83
C ALA A 276 -0.36 9.82 39.05
N GLU A 277 -1.60 9.47 39.43
CA GLU A 277 -1.89 8.50 40.48
C GLU A 277 -1.28 7.12 40.18
N ARG A 278 -1.22 6.75 38.90
CA ARG A 278 -0.60 5.51 38.40
C ARG A 278 0.89 5.64 38.11
N LYS A 279 1.49 6.79 38.42
CA LYS A 279 2.91 7.07 38.20
C LYS A 279 3.34 6.78 36.76
N ALA A 280 2.53 7.23 35.79
CA ALA A 280 2.86 7.08 34.38
C ALA A 280 4.22 7.71 34.06
N GLU A 281 5.03 7.00 33.27
CA GLU A 281 6.36 7.41 32.85
C GLU A 281 6.42 7.62 31.33
N ARG A 282 7.43 8.35 30.86
CA ARG A 282 7.57 8.74 29.45
C ARG A 282 7.68 7.54 28.49
N GLY A 283 8.24 6.41 28.96
CA GLY A 283 8.36 5.17 28.18
C GLY A 283 7.10 4.31 28.14
N HIS A 284 6.05 4.67 28.87
CA HIS A 284 4.76 3.97 28.81
C HIS A 284 3.96 4.45 27.58
N ALA A 285 2.94 3.68 27.17
CA ALA A 285 2.14 3.99 25.99
C ALA A 285 0.72 4.46 26.34
N ILE A 286 0.20 5.44 25.58
CA ILE A 286 -1.22 5.77 25.55
C ILE A 286 -1.89 4.97 24.42
N VAL A 287 -3.05 4.35 24.71
CA VAL A 287 -3.80 3.53 23.75
C VAL A 287 -5.21 4.10 23.62
N ALA A 288 -5.51 4.75 22.50
CA ALA A 288 -6.81 5.38 22.27
C ALA A 288 -7.79 4.38 21.63
N VAL A 289 -8.79 3.90 22.37
CA VAL A 289 -9.77 2.91 21.88
C VAL A 289 -11.16 3.55 21.82
N GLY A 290 -11.63 3.93 20.64
CA GLY A 290 -12.91 4.61 20.50
C GLY A 290 -13.11 5.33 19.18
N GLY A 291 -14.10 6.22 19.13
CA GLY A 291 -14.32 7.12 18.00
C GLY A 291 -13.39 8.34 18.00
N GLY A 292 -13.69 9.33 17.14
CA GLY A 292 -12.84 10.51 16.97
C GLY A 292 -12.65 11.36 18.23
N VAL A 293 -13.67 11.46 19.09
CA VAL A 293 -13.57 12.17 20.38
C VAL A 293 -12.48 11.55 21.27
N VAL A 294 -12.50 10.22 21.43
CA VAL A 294 -11.50 9.49 22.23
C VAL A 294 -10.12 9.65 21.59
N GLY A 295 -10.04 9.52 20.25
CA GLY A 295 -8.80 9.70 19.50
C GLY A 295 -8.17 11.07 19.74
N ASP A 296 -8.93 12.15 19.54
CA ASP A 296 -8.45 13.51 19.71
C ASP A 296 -8.01 13.81 21.15
N LEU A 297 -8.81 13.39 22.14
CA LEU A 297 -8.48 13.57 23.56
C LEU A 297 -7.23 12.80 23.95
N ALA A 298 -7.18 11.50 23.64
CA ALA A 298 -6.06 10.64 24.01
C ALA A 298 -4.77 11.06 23.30
N GLY A 299 -4.86 11.46 22.03
CA GLY A 299 -3.75 12.00 21.28
C GLY A 299 -3.24 13.31 21.87
N TYR A 300 -4.13 14.21 22.28
CA TYR A 300 -3.74 15.47 22.93
C TYR A 300 -3.11 15.24 24.30
N VAL A 301 -3.68 14.32 25.10
CA VAL A 301 -3.10 13.86 26.37
C VAL A 301 -1.68 13.32 26.14
N ALA A 302 -1.51 12.44 25.15
CA ALA A 302 -0.20 11.89 24.83
C ALA A 302 0.80 12.94 24.38
N ALA A 303 0.36 13.95 23.62
CA ALA A 303 1.23 15.02 23.13
C ALA A 303 1.78 15.91 24.26
N THR A 304 1.01 16.08 25.34
CA THR A 304 1.25 17.14 26.34
C THR A 304 1.62 16.59 27.72
N TYR A 305 1.08 15.44 28.14
CA TYR A 305 1.48 14.78 29.37
C TYR A 305 2.93 14.32 29.27
N LEU A 306 3.72 14.61 30.31
CA LEU A 306 5.18 14.45 30.31
C LEU A 306 5.90 15.05 29.09
N ARG A 307 5.28 16.02 28.39
CA ARG A 307 5.77 16.65 27.15
C ARG A 307 5.94 15.66 25.99
N GLY A 308 5.11 14.62 25.93
CA GLY A 308 5.11 13.65 24.84
C GLY A 308 5.31 12.23 25.35
N MET A 309 4.30 11.40 25.09
CA MET A 309 4.30 9.95 25.26
C MET A 309 3.93 9.29 23.92
N PRO A 310 4.40 8.05 23.67
CA PRO A 310 3.97 7.30 22.51
C PRO A 310 2.45 7.02 22.60
N VAL A 311 1.75 7.19 21.48
CA VAL A 311 0.31 6.92 21.37
C VAL A 311 0.03 5.97 20.22
N VAL A 312 -0.97 5.11 20.39
CA VAL A 312 -1.52 4.26 19.33
C VAL A 312 -3.03 4.48 19.24
N HIS A 313 -3.57 4.44 18.02
CA HIS A 313 -5.01 4.56 17.81
C HIS A 313 -5.63 3.22 17.45
N VAL A 314 -6.75 2.91 18.10
CA VAL A 314 -7.61 1.77 17.82
C VAL A 314 -9.01 2.32 17.52
N PRO A 315 -9.22 2.89 16.33
CA PRO A 315 -10.49 3.53 15.98
C PRO A 315 -11.61 2.48 15.88
N THR A 316 -12.75 2.76 16.51
CA THR A 316 -13.90 1.85 16.53
C THR A 316 -15.10 2.34 15.71
N THR A 317 -15.02 3.55 15.15
CA THR A 317 -16.03 4.14 14.25
C THR A 317 -15.49 4.33 12.85
N LEU A 318 -16.33 4.25 11.83
CA LEU A 318 -15.91 4.42 10.42
C LEU A 318 -15.26 5.79 10.19
N LEU A 319 -15.86 6.87 10.72
CA LEU A 319 -15.30 8.21 10.61
C LEU A 319 -13.91 8.31 11.28
N ALA A 320 -13.70 7.61 12.40
CA ALA A 320 -12.39 7.59 13.03
C ALA A 320 -11.35 6.80 12.23
N MET A 321 -11.75 5.69 11.61
CA MET A 321 -10.89 4.88 10.75
C MET A 321 -10.44 5.63 9.49
N MET A 322 -11.27 6.54 8.97
CA MET A 322 -11.00 7.25 7.71
C MET A 322 -10.37 8.64 7.88
N ASP A 323 -10.55 9.29 9.03
CA ASP A 323 -10.15 10.69 9.23
C ASP A 323 -9.36 10.89 10.53
N SER A 324 -10.02 10.90 11.69
CA SER A 324 -9.39 11.36 12.95
C SER A 324 -8.25 10.51 13.49
N SER A 325 -8.11 9.23 13.09
CA SER A 325 -6.92 8.44 13.44
C SER A 325 -5.71 8.68 12.53
N ILE A 326 -5.87 9.52 11.50
CA ILE A 326 -4.87 9.75 10.46
C ILE A 326 -4.39 11.22 10.46
N GLY A 327 -3.08 11.43 10.37
CA GLY A 327 -2.45 12.75 10.24
C GLY A 327 -2.09 13.42 11.56
N GLY A 328 -2.37 12.79 12.71
CA GLY A 328 -1.88 13.22 14.03
C GLY A 328 -2.45 14.54 14.54
N LYS A 329 -3.56 15.02 13.98
CA LYS A 329 -4.28 16.16 14.54
C LYS A 329 -5.00 15.68 15.79
N THR A 330 -4.75 16.33 16.91
CA THR A 330 -5.33 15.98 18.20
C THR A 330 -5.74 17.25 18.91
N GLY A 331 -6.78 17.21 19.75
CA GLY A 331 -7.21 18.42 20.43
C GLY A 331 -8.51 18.33 21.19
N VAL A 332 -8.91 19.48 21.69
CA VAL A 332 -10.12 19.68 22.48
C VAL A 332 -10.88 20.92 22.01
N ASP A 333 -12.17 20.92 22.32
CA ASP A 333 -13.06 22.02 22.05
C ASP A 333 -12.99 23.05 23.19
N LEU A 334 -13.12 24.32 22.80
CA LEU A 334 -13.39 25.42 23.70
C LEU A 334 -14.85 25.85 23.54
N THR A 335 -15.37 26.61 24.50
CA THR A 335 -16.71 27.20 24.37
C THR A 335 -16.81 28.14 23.16
N GLN A 336 -15.69 28.69 22.70
CA GLN A 336 -15.58 29.56 21.53
C GLN A 336 -15.52 28.80 20.19
N GLY A 337 -15.26 27.48 20.19
CA GLY A 337 -15.18 26.72 18.94
C GLY A 337 -14.50 25.36 19.06
N LYS A 338 -14.71 24.55 18.02
CA LYS A 338 -14.21 23.17 17.95
C LYS A 338 -12.74 23.10 17.56
N ASN A 339 -12.00 22.16 18.13
CA ASN A 339 -10.61 21.86 17.82
C ASN A 339 -9.66 23.07 17.85
N LEU A 340 -9.97 24.11 18.62
CA LEU A 340 -9.16 25.33 18.70
C LEU A 340 -7.88 25.14 19.50
N VAL A 341 -7.86 24.18 20.43
CA VAL A 341 -6.69 23.85 21.25
C VAL A 341 -6.28 22.44 20.93
N GLY A 342 -5.03 22.25 20.51
CA GLY A 342 -4.56 20.95 20.06
C GLY A 342 -3.07 20.90 19.78
N SER A 343 -2.64 19.76 19.26
CA SER A 343 -1.26 19.50 18.84
C SER A 343 -1.25 18.60 17.61
N PHE A 344 -0.16 18.69 16.84
CA PHE A 344 0.19 17.68 15.85
C PHE A 344 1.08 16.63 16.52
N HIS A 345 0.51 15.47 16.85
CA HIS A 345 1.21 14.37 17.50
C HIS A 345 0.88 13.07 16.80
N GLN A 346 1.86 12.49 16.10
CA GLN A 346 1.63 11.30 15.28
C GLN A 346 1.55 10.05 16.16
N PRO A 347 0.63 9.11 15.87
CA PRO A 347 0.67 7.82 16.51
C PRO A 347 1.87 7.01 16.05
N GLN A 348 2.26 6.04 16.88
CA GLN A 348 3.24 5.02 16.52
C GLN A 348 2.65 4.01 15.53
N PHE A 349 1.33 3.79 15.58
CA PHE A 349 0.57 3.05 14.58
C PHE A 349 -0.94 3.21 14.77
N VAL A 350 -1.71 2.80 13.75
CA VAL A 350 -3.17 2.68 13.81
C VAL A 350 -3.59 1.23 13.59
N LEU A 351 -4.46 0.74 14.47
CA LEU A 351 -4.95 -0.62 14.48
C LEU A 351 -6.46 -0.64 14.22
N VAL A 352 -6.85 -0.99 13.00
CA VAL A 352 -8.25 -1.05 12.59
C VAL A 352 -8.73 -2.50 12.64
N ASP A 353 -9.74 -2.76 13.46
CA ASP A 353 -10.51 -4.00 13.43
C ASP A 353 -11.90 -3.75 12.84
N THR A 354 -12.14 -4.30 11.65
CA THR A 354 -13.42 -4.12 10.94
C THR A 354 -14.60 -4.79 11.65
N ASN A 355 -14.37 -5.72 12.60
CA ASN A 355 -15.45 -6.29 13.42
C ASN A 355 -16.10 -5.26 14.35
N THR A 356 -15.40 -4.16 14.70
CA THR A 356 -15.98 -3.13 15.57
C THR A 356 -17.16 -2.41 14.90
N LEU A 357 -17.19 -2.39 13.57
CA LEU A 357 -18.24 -1.76 12.77
C LEU A 357 -19.57 -2.51 12.87
N GLN A 358 -19.56 -3.81 13.19
CA GLN A 358 -20.77 -4.63 13.27
C GLN A 358 -21.73 -4.19 14.37
N THR A 359 -21.24 -3.45 15.37
CA THR A 359 -22.08 -2.97 16.49
C THR A 359 -22.49 -1.52 16.37
N LEU A 360 -22.08 -0.84 15.30
CA LEU A 360 -22.45 0.55 15.09
C LEU A 360 -23.90 0.65 14.59
N PRO A 361 -24.67 1.65 15.05
CA PRO A 361 -25.95 1.95 14.44
C PRO A 361 -25.79 2.25 12.95
N LYS A 362 -26.72 1.78 12.10
CA LYS A 362 -26.73 1.98 10.64
C LYS A 362 -26.57 3.43 10.16
N ARG A 363 -26.79 4.42 11.03
CA ARG A 363 -26.66 5.86 10.73
C ARG A 363 -25.20 6.35 10.75
N ILE A 364 -24.30 5.60 11.37
CA ILE A 364 -22.89 5.97 11.62
C ILE A 364 -21.92 5.03 10.88
N LEU A 365 -22.46 4.01 10.20
CA LEU A 365 -21.84 3.31 9.08
C LEU A 365 -22.08 4.12 7.80
#